data_AF-A0A9D2NKD6-F1
#
_entry.id   AF-A0A9D2NKD6-F1
#
_cell.length_a   1.000
_cell.length_b   1.000
_cell.length_c   1.000
_cell.angle_alpha   90.00
_cell.angle_beta   90.00
_cell.angle_gamma   90.00
#
_symmetry.space_group_name_H-M   'P 1'
#
loop_
_entity.id
_entity.type
_entity.pdbx_description
1 polymer ?
#
loop_
_entity_poly.entity_id
_entity_poly.type
_entity_poly.pdbx_seq_one_letter_code
_entity_poly.pdbx_strand_id
1 'polypeptide(L)'
;MRYKKRQKNGWRAVLVLVPLAFLLGMLLMAAAAKAGEKEYSVLIAIGCGAVAYEQKEEAGYLTLDWNGKELTVRVEDKNLQDRLSEEALESVAGVNLELSIPKKVLKERHVDPEQGNLFTYLYSGTYDGYLVLQDVFFNRDFSGRNTKK
;
A
#
# COMPACT_ATOMS: atom_id res chain seq x y z
N MET A 1 -56.58 4.35 36.58
CA MET A 1 -55.68 3.42 35.84
C MET A 1 -55.41 3.95 34.42
N ARG A 2 -54.30 4.69 34.21
CA ARG A 2 -53.85 5.16 32.88
C ARG A 2 -52.47 4.57 32.58
N TYR A 3 -52.42 3.37 32.00
CA TYR A 3 -51.15 2.72 31.62
C TYR A 3 -51.31 1.85 30.36
N LYS A 4 -51.98 2.34 29.31
CA LYS A 4 -52.13 1.57 28.04
C LYS A 4 -52.11 2.47 26.80
N LYS A 5 -51.09 3.31 26.66
CA LYS A 5 -50.90 4.09 25.42
C LYS A 5 -49.44 4.42 25.07
N ARG A 6 -48.50 3.54 25.44
CA ARG A 6 -47.06 3.70 25.10
C ARG A 6 -46.44 2.54 24.31
N GLN A 7 -47.17 1.44 24.05
CA GLN A 7 -46.60 0.24 23.42
C GLN A 7 -46.68 0.17 21.88
N LYS A 8 -47.54 0.96 21.21
CA LYS A 8 -47.72 0.84 19.74
C LYS A 8 -46.58 1.44 18.90
N ASN A 9 -45.81 2.40 19.44
CA ASN A 9 -44.74 3.05 18.69
C ASN A 9 -43.39 2.31 18.82
N GLY A 10 -43.19 1.53 19.88
CA GLY A 10 -41.97 0.73 20.07
C GLY A 10 -41.84 -0.41 19.06
N TRP A 11 -42.96 -1.07 18.71
CA TRP A 11 -42.96 -2.17 17.74
C TRP A 11 -42.56 -1.73 16.32
N ARG A 12 -42.93 -0.51 15.91
CA ARG A 12 -42.50 0.07 14.64
C ARG A 12 -41.01 0.40 14.61
N ALA A 13 -40.46 0.87 15.73
CA ALA A 13 -39.02 1.09 15.86
C ALA A 13 -38.23 -0.22 15.82
N VAL A 14 -38.73 -1.28 16.48
CA VAL A 14 -38.11 -2.62 16.44
C VAL A 14 -38.13 -3.21 15.03
N LEU A 15 -39.22 -3.05 14.27
CA LEU A 15 -39.33 -3.53 12.89
C LEU A 15 -38.35 -2.86 11.92
N VAL A 16 -37.88 -1.64 12.20
CA VAL A 16 -36.91 -0.92 11.36
C VAL A 16 -35.47 -1.15 11.85
N LEU A 17 -35.24 -1.27 13.16
CA LEU A 17 -33.91 -1.44 13.73
C LEU A 17 -33.31 -2.83 13.46
N VAL A 18 -34.13 -3.88 13.42
CA VAL A 18 -33.66 -5.26 13.16
C VAL A 18 -33.07 -5.43 11.75
N PRO A 19 -33.73 -5.03 10.64
CA PRO A 19 -33.13 -5.13 9.31
C PRO A 19 -31.94 -4.19 9.12
N LEU A 20 -31.94 -3.03 9.79
CA LEU A 20 -30.80 -2.11 9.76
C LEU A 20 -29.57 -2.72 10.45
N ALA A 21 -29.74 -3.32 11.62
CA ALA A 21 -28.66 -4.01 12.33
C ALA A 21 -28.14 -5.22 11.55
N PHE A 22 -29.02 -5.93 10.85
CA PHE A 22 -28.66 -7.06 9.99
C PHE A 22 -27.85 -6.61 8.77
N LEU A 23 -28.26 -5.52 8.11
CA LEU A 23 -27.50 -4.89 7.02
C LEU A 23 -26.12 -4.42 7.50
N LEU A 24 -26.06 -3.79 8.67
CA LEU A 24 -24.79 -3.37 9.26
C LEU A 24 -23.89 -4.57 9.58
N GLY A 25 -24.47 -5.64 10.12
CA GLY A 25 -23.76 -6.90 10.38
C GLY A 25 -23.21 -7.54 9.11
N MET A 26 -23.98 -7.55 8.02
CA MET A 26 -23.51 -8.03 6.71
C MET A 26 -22.39 -7.16 6.14
N LEU A 27 -22.49 -5.84 6.25
CA LEU A 27 -21.43 -4.90 5.85
C LEU A 27 -20.14 -5.12 6.64
N LEU A 28 -20.24 -5.30 7.95
CA LEU A 28 -19.10 -5.60 8.81
C LEU A 28 -18.48 -6.96 8.50
N MET A 29 -19.30 -7.99 8.24
CA MET A 29 -18.79 -9.32 7.83
C MET A 29 -18.11 -9.29 6.46
N ALA A 30 -18.66 -8.54 5.49
CA ALA A 30 -18.04 -8.37 4.18
C ALA A 30 -16.71 -7.58 4.26
N ALA A 31 -16.65 -6.56 5.12
CA ALA A 31 -15.42 -5.83 5.40
C ALA A 31 -14.37 -6.71 6.09
N ALA A 32 -14.78 -7.52 7.08
CA ALA A 32 -13.89 -8.45 7.76
C ALA A 32 -13.41 -9.59 6.85
N ALA A 33 -14.26 -10.07 5.93
CA ALA A 33 -13.90 -11.07 4.93
C ALA A 33 -12.86 -10.52 3.94
N LYS A 34 -12.95 -9.23 3.57
CA LYS A 34 -11.92 -8.56 2.77
C LYS A 34 -10.62 -8.34 3.55
N ALA A 35 -10.71 -8.00 4.85
CA ALA A 35 -9.55 -7.81 5.70
C ALA A 35 -8.79 -9.11 6.04
N GLY A 36 -9.42 -10.28 5.85
CA GLY A 36 -8.85 -11.59 6.19
C GLY A 36 -8.01 -12.25 5.09
N GLU A 37 -7.97 -11.69 3.88
CA GLU A 37 -7.06 -12.19 2.84
C GLU A 37 -5.64 -11.69 3.16
N LYS A 38 -4.87 -12.50 3.90
CA LYS A 38 -3.45 -12.25 4.15
C LYS A 38 -2.74 -11.97 2.81
N GLU A 39 -2.35 -10.72 2.62
CA GLU A 39 -1.53 -10.27 1.51
C GLU A 39 -0.11 -10.80 1.70
N TYR A 40 0.53 -11.16 0.59
CA TYR A 40 1.96 -11.38 0.61
C TYR A 40 2.62 -9.99 0.62
N SER A 41 3.21 -9.61 1.75
CA SER A 41 3.94 -8.35 1.91
C SER A 41 5.41 -8.62 2.21
N VAL A 42 6.28 -7.95 1.48
CA VAL A 42 7.73 -8.01 1.69
C VAL A 42 8.37 -6.64 1.41
N LEU A 43 9.36 -6.28 2.23
CA LEU A 43 10.19 -5.11 2.02
C LEU A 43 11.41 -5.47 1.17
N ILE A 44 11.67 -4.67 0.16
CA ILE A 44 12.77 -4.85 -0.78
C ILE A 44 13.59 -3.56 -0.80
N ALA A 45 14.85 -3.66 -0.39
CA ALA A 45 15.82 -2.58 -0.51
C ALA A 45 16.64 -2.79 -1.79
N ILE A 46 16.68 -1.79 -2.67
CA ILE A 46 17.48 -1.84 -3.90
C ILE A 46 18.35 -0.60 -4.03
N GLY A 47 19.58 -0.80 -4.51
CA GLY A 47 20.40 0.30 -5.03
C GLY A 47 19.94 0.64 -6.45
N CYS A 48 19.57 1.90 -6.68
CA CYS A 48 19.06 2.39 -7.95
C CYS A 48 19.20 3.91 -8.03
N GLY A 49 19.16 4.46 -9.25
CA GLY A 49 18.99 5.89 -9.46
C GLY A 49 17.51 6.27 -9.51
N ALA A 50 17.21 7.55 -9.34
CA ALA A 50 15.91 8.12 -9.66
C ALA A 50 16.01 8.97 -10.92
N VAL A 51 15.05 8.81 -11.83
CA VAL A 51 15.01 9.47 -13.15
C VAL A 51 14.01 10.61 -13.15
N ALA A 52 12.81 10.38 -12.62
CA ALA A 52 11.73 11.36 -12.65
C ALA A 52 10.79 11.21 -11.45
N TYR A 53 10.19 12.32 -11.04
CA TYR A 53 9.13 12.35 -10.06
C TYR A 53 7.93 13.12 -10.63
N GLU A 54 6.74 12.54 -10.51
CA GLU A 54 5.49 13.15 -10.98
C GLU A 54 4.41 13.05 -9.89
N GLN A 55 3.72 14.16 -9.63
CA GLN A 55 2.52 14.16 -8.80
C GLN A 55 1.29 13.99 -9.71
N LYS A 56 0.45 12.98 -9.46
CA LYS A 56 -0.84 12.80 -10.13
C LYS A 56 -1.93 12.59 -9.09
N GLU A 57 -2.87 13.52 -9.05
CA GLU A 57 -3.95 13.54 -8.06
C GLU A 57 -3.39 13.52 -6.62
N GLU A 58 -3.82 12.56 -5.79
CA GLU A 58 -3.41 12.43 -4.41
C GLU A 58 -2.12 11.61 -4.21
N ALA A 59 -1.52 11.06 -5.27
CA ALA A 59 -0.33 10.21 -5.18
C ALA A 59 0.86 10.77 -5.97
N GLY A 60 2.06 10.51 -5.45
CA GLY A 60 3.31 10.71 -6.18
C GLY A 60 3.71 9.46 -6.95
N TYR A 61 4.54 9.61 -7.96
CA TYR A 61 5.10 8.52 -8.76
C TYR A 61 6.58 8.79 -8.96
N LEU A 62 7.42 7.88 -8.49
CA LEU A 62 8.87 7.95 -8.66
C LEU A 62 9.30 6.93 -9.72
N THR A 63 9.98 7.39 -10.76
CA THR A 63 10.59 6.52 -11.78
C THR A 63 12.04 6.28 -11.41
N LEU A 64 12.38 5.01 -11.26
CA LEU A 64 13.70 4.52 -10.86
C LEU A 64 14.42 3.94 -12.07
N ASP A 65 15.73 4.15 -12.17
CA ASP A 65 16.60 3.35 -13.05
C ASP A 65 17.26 2.26 -12.22
N TRP A 66 16.86 1.02 -12.50
CA TRP A 66 17.42 -0.16 -11.88
C TRP A 66 17.98 -1.10 -12.96
N ASN A 67 19.31 -1.16 -13.04
CA ASN A 67 20.05 -1.97 -14.02
C ASN A 67 19.66 -1.69 -15.48
N GLY A 68 19.41 -0.43 -15.84
CA GLY A 68 19.04 -0.01 -17.21
C GLY A 68 17.57 -0.27 -17.55
N LYS A 69 16.75 -0.60 -16.55
CA LYS A 69 15.30 -0.71 -16.67
C LYS A 69 14.65 0.38 -15.83
N GLU A 70 13.71 1.09 -16.44
CA GLU A 70 12.85 2.03 -15.72
C GLU A 70 11.73 1.28 -14.98
N LEU A 71 11.54 1.63 -13.71
CA LEU A 71 10.48 1.13 -12.85
C LEU A 71 9.77 2.32 -12.20
N THR A 72 8.49 2.51 -12.50
CA THR A 72 7.68 3.54 -11.84
C THR A 72 6.97 2.95 -10.64
N VAL A 73 7.22 3.52 -9.47
CA VAL A 73 6.63 3.11 -8.19
C VAL A 73 5.75 4.21 -7.63
N ARG A 74 4.65 3.81 -6.99
CA ARG A 74 3.71 4.74 -6.36
C ARG A 74 4.26 5.21 -5.02
N VAL A 75 4.08 6.48 -4.72
CA VAL A 75 4.44 7.12 -3.45
C VAL A 75 3.14 7.54 -2.76
N GLU A 76 2.80 6.87 -1.66
CA GLU A 76 1.57 7.14 -0.91
C GLU A 76 1.81 8.05 0.30
N ASP A 77 2.97 7.94 0.95
CA ASP A 77 3.32 8.78 2.10
C ASP A 77 3.50 10.24 1.67
N LYS A 78 2.79 11.15 2.37
CA LYS A 78 2.79 12.58 2.03
C LYS A 78 4.11 13.26 2.34
N ASN A 79 4.77 12.91 3.44
CA ASN A 79 6.06 13.49 3.77
C ASN A 79 7.12 13.07 2.74
N LEU A 80 7.02 11.84 2.24
CA LEU A 80 7.90 11.34 1.18
C LEU A 80 7.61 12.02 -0.16
N GLN A 81 6.34 12.25 -0.50
CA GLN A 81 5.95 13.06 -1.67
C GLN A 81 6.57 14.46 -1.60
N ASP A 82 6.45 15.13 -0.45
CA ASP A 82 6.98 16.48 -0.24
C ASP A 82 8.51 16.48 -0.38
N ARG A 83 9.21 15.55 0.28
CA ARG A 83 10.66 15.37 0.15
C ARG A 83 11.10 15.19 -1.30
N LEU A 84 10.42 14.32 -2.06
CA LEU A 84 10.77 14.03 -3.46
C LEU A 84 10.47 15.20 -4.41
N SER A 85 9.56 16.09 -4.03
CA SER A 85 9.26 17.30 -4.81
C SER A 85 10.32 18.40 -4.65
N GLU A 86 11.07 18.38 -3.55
CA GLU A 86 12.05 19.41 -3.20
C GLU A 86 13.50 18.98 -3.46
N GLU A 87 13.79 17.68 -3.34
CA GLU A 87 15.16 17.16 -3.41
C GLU A 87 15.63 16.81 -4.83
N ALA A 88 16.95 16.91 -5.06
CA ALA A 88 17.55 16.54 -6.34
C ALA A 88 17.58 15.01 -6.50
N LEU A 89 16.80 14.51 -7.45
CA LEU A 89 16.67 13.07 -7.75
C LEU A 89 18.02 12.40 -8.10
N GLU A 90 18.95 13.14 -8.69
CA GLU A 90 20.31 12.66 -9.02
C GLU A 90 21.09 12.17 -7.78
N SER A 91 20.70 12.63 -6.59
CA SER A 91 21.35 12.23 -5.35
C SER A 91 20.78 10.94 -4.75
N VAL A 92 19.73 10.36 -5.34
CA VAL A 92 19.17 9.06 -4.92
C VAL A 92 20.15 7.94 -5.23
N ALA A 93 20.44 7.14 -4.21
CA ALA A 93 21.36 5.99 -4.25
C ALA A 93 20.64 4.64 -4.14
N GLY A 94 19.40 4.67 -3.67
CA GLY A 94 18.57 3.48 -3.50
C GLY A 94 17.23 3.80 -2.88
N VAL A 95 16.38 2.79 -2.81
CA VAL A 95 15.03 2.90 -2.27
C VAL A 95 14.66 1.68 -1.45
N ASN A 96 13.68 1.88 -0.56
CA ASN A 96 12.91 0.80 0.04
C ASN A 96 11.53 0.74 -0.59
N LEU A 97 11.17 -0.44 -1.09
CA LEU A 97 9.87 -0.74 -1.66
C LEU A 97 9.15 -1.75 -0.76
N GLU A 98 7.85 -1.58 -0.60
CA GLU A 98 6.97 -2.63 -0.13
C GLU A 98 6.27 -3.25 -1.34
N LEU A 99 6.36 -4.58 -1.46
CA LEU A 99 5.60 -5.35 -2.43
C LEU A 99 4.45 -6.05 -1.70
N SER A 100 3.21 -5.62 -1.95
CA SER A 100 2.00 -6.19 -1.34
C SER A 100 1.08 -6.80 -2.39
N ILE A 101 1.21 -8.11 -2.61
CA ILE A 101 0.44 -8.84 -3.62
C ILE A 101 -0.78 -9.51 -2.96
N PRO A 102 -2.01 -9.23 -3.44
CA PRO A 102 -3.20 -9.92 -2.96
C PRO A 102 -3.13 -11.42 -3.24
N LYS A 103 -3.54 -12.23 -2.26
CA LYS A 103 -3.51 -13.70 -2.36
C LYS A 103 -4.27 -14.22 -3.59
N LYS A 104 -5.35 -13.56 -3.98
CA LYS A 104 -6.11 -13.89 -5.18
C LYS A 104 -5.25 -13.83 -6.45
N VAL A 105 -4.40 -12.80 -6.57
CA VAL A 105 -3.50 -12.59 -7.71
C VAL A 105 -2.43 -13.69 -7.75
N LEU A 106 -1.85 -14.04 -6.60
CA LEU A 106 -0.89 -15.14 -6.50
C LEU A 106 -1.49 -16.48 -6.93
N LYS A 107 -2.73 -16.78 -6.49
CA LYS A 107 -3.45 -18.00 -6.87
C LYS A 107 -3.76 -18.05 -8.36
N GLU A 108 -4.26 -16.96 -8.94
CA GLU A 108 -4.60 -16.86 -10.36
C GLU A 108 -3.36 -17.06 -11.26
N ARG A 109 -2.19 -16.64 -10.77
CA ARG A 109 -0.92 -16.76 -11.49
C ARG A 109 -0.16 -18.05 -11.18
N HIS A 110 -0.68 -18.91 -10.29
CA HIS A 110 -0.01 -20.12 -9.81
C HIS A 110 1.41 -19.86 -9.26
N VAL A 111 1.60 -18.72 -8.59
CA VAL A 111 2.88 -18.33 -8.01
C VAL A 111 2.90 -18.68 -6.53
N ASP A 112 3.95 -19.39 -6.12
CA ASP A 112 4.30 -19.58 -4.71
C ASP A 112 5.35 -18.53 -4.31
N PRO A 113 4.98 -17.51 -3.50
CA PRO A 113 5.91 -16.46 -3.13
C PRO A 113 7.00 -16.92 -2.14
N GLU A 114 6.84 -18.08 -1.49
CA GLU A 114 7.85 -18.63 -0.58
C GLU A 114 9.01 -19.32 -1.33
N GLN A 115 8.79 -19.69 -2.60
CA GLN A 115 9.76 -20.44 -3.41
C GLN A 115 10.43 -19.58 -4.50
N GLY A 116 9.94 -18.36 -4.73
CA GLY A 116 10.43 -17.45 -5.77
C GLY A 116 11.54 -16.51 -5.30
N ASN A 117 12.39 -16.07 -6.25
CA ASN A 117 13.30 -14.96 -6.01
C ASN A 117 12.52 -13.63 -6.07
N LEU A 118 12.56 -12.86 -4.98
CA LEU A 118 11.84 -11.58 -4.84
C LEU A 118 12.16 -10.57 -5.96
N PHE A 119 13.40 -10.54 -6.42
CA PHE A 119 13.84 -9.62 -7.46
C PHE A 119 13.23 -9.96 -8.83
N THR A 120 12.79 -11.20 -9.04
CA THR A 120 12.08 -11.59 -10.27
C THR A 120 10.77 -10.81 -10.42
N TYR A 121 10.13 -10.41 -9.31
CA TYR A 121 8.91 -9.60 -9.35
C TYR A 121 9.15 -8.17 -9.85
N LEU A 122 10.34 -7.60 -9.60
CA LEU A 122 10.74 -6.29 -10.11
C LEU A 122 11.12 -6.35 -11.61
N TYR A 123 11.67 -7.47 -12.07
CA TYR A 123 12.06 -7.62 -13.48
C TYR A 123 10.87 -7.86 -14.41
N SER A 124 9.85 -8.61 -13.96
CA SER A 124 8.77 -9.05 -14.84
C SER A 124 7.79 -7.95 -15.26
N GLY A 125 7.74 -6.82 -14.54
CA GLY A 125 6.75 -5.76 -14.76
C GLY A 125 5.32 -6.15 -14.36
N THR A 126 5.10 -7.42 -13.99
CA THR A 126 3.76 -7.98 -13.74
C THR A 126 3.19 -7.49 -12.42
N TYR A 127 4.06 -7.12 -11.48
CA TYR A 127 3.70 -6.78 -10.11
C TYR A 127 3.99 -5.32 -9.74
N ASP A 128 4.33 -4.48 -10.71
CA ASP A 128 4.74 -3.10 -10.47
C ASP A 128 3.61 -2.28 -9.79
N GLY A 129 2.35 -2.57 -10.13
CA GLY A 129 1.19 -1.95 -9.51
C GLY A 129 0.96 -2.34 -8.03
N TYR A 130 1.72 -3.31 -7.51
CA TYR A 130 1.70 -3.72 -6.11
C TYR A 130 2.94 -3.22 -5.34
N LEU A 131 3.78 -2.40 -5.97
CA LEU A 131 4.94 -1.78 -5.34
C LEU A 131 4.58 -0.38 -4.84
N VAL A 132 4.87 -0.15 -3.56
CA VAL A 132 4.76 1.16 -2.93
C VAL A 132 6.12 1.57 -2.39
N LEU A 133 6.53 2.79 -2.69
CA LEU A 133 7.74 3.39 -2.18
C LEU A 133 7.57 3.72 -0.69
N GLN A 134 8.45 3.18 0.14
CA GLN A 134 8.44 3.38 1.59
C GLN A 134 9.48 4.41 2.03
N ASP A 135 10.65 4.41 1.41
CA ASP A 135 11.71 5.39 1.70
C ASP A 135 12.70 5.50 0.55
N VAL A 136 13.49 6.57 0.57
CA VAL A 136 14.54 6.88 -0.42
C VAL A 136 15.82 7.22 0.31
N PHE A 137 16.91 6.58 -0.12
CA PHE A 137 18.26 6.80 0.40
C PHE A 137 19.03 7.71 -0.53
N PHE A 138 19.61 8.77 0.02
CA PHE A 138 20.40 9.72 -0.73
C PHE A 138 21.90 9.48 -0.49
N ASN A 139 22.74 9.81 -1.47
CA ASN A 139 24.20 9.68 -1.39
C ASN A 139 24.79 10.40 -0.16
N ARG A 140 24.19 11.52 0.25
CA ARG A 140 24.58 12.26 1.45
C ARG A 140 24.43 11.43 2.75
N ASP A 141 23.48 10.51 2.80
CA ASP A 141 23.23 9.66 3.98
C ASP A 141 24.38 8.66 4.23
N PHE A 142 25.17 8.38 3.19
CA PHE A 142 26.35 7.53 3.27
C PHE A 142 27.63 8.32 3.59
N SER A 143 27.67 9.62 3.26
CA SER A 143 28.85 10.48 3.44
C SER A 143 29.17 10.84 4.90
N GLY A 144 28.17 10.84 5.79
CA GLY A 144 28.34 11.19 7.21
C GLY A 144 28.98 10.12 8.12
N ARG A 145 29.27 8.92 7.60
CA ARG A 145 29.79 7.79 8.40
C ARG A 145 31.32 7.72 8.51
N ASN A 146 32.08 8.63 7.88
CA ASN A 146 33.54 8.54 7.77
C ASN A 146 34.35 9.58 8.57
N THR A 147 33.76 10.33 9.51
CA THR A 147 34.49 11.38 10.29
C THR A 147 34.68 11.07 11.77
N LYS A 148 34.65 9.79 12.18
CA LYS A 148 35.15 9.37 13.49
C LYS A 148 36.22 8.29 13.34
N LYS A 149 37.45 8.71 13.09
CA LYS A 149 38.67 8.05 13.57
C LYS A 149 39.65 9.10 14.03
#